data_AF-A0A378F3D1-F1
#
_entry.id   AF-A0A378F3D1-F1
#
_cell.length_a   1.000
_cell.length_b   1.000
_cell.length_c   1.000
_cell.angle_alpha   90.00
_cell.angle_beta   90.00
_cell.angle_gamma   90.00
#
_symmetry.space_group_name_H-M   'P 1'
#
loop_
_entity.id
_entity.type
_entity.pdbx_description
1 polymer ?
#
loop_
_entity_poly.entity_id
_entity_poly.type
_entity_poly.pdbx_seq_one_letter_code
_entity_poly.pdbx_strand_id
1 'polypeptide(L)'
;MGDALAEDTSRIVHRFSAVEEHYWAGWYFGTLRDLLAPAKTGIITEFGAQALPRLSTLKTIIPARLLWPKTTAADDPGWVRWKYHNFQPFQTFKFAGIPRGNNIQEMIENTQAYQARLVALAAESYRRQRYQPVTALFHFMFVETWPSINWGVVDYLRQPKAGYYALQRAYQPILPSIEPVTASWRQGSPATVRLWAINDTWAACEDCRLTWQVRQMARCSLREKPR
;
A
#
# COMPACT_ATOMS: atom_id res chain seq x y z
N MET A 1 14.57 11.57 -26.96
CA MET A 1 15.77 11.87 -26.14
C MET A 1 16.59 12.97 -26.78
N GLY A 2 17.00 12.82 -28.06
CA GLY A 2 17.74 13.86 -28.80
C GLY A 2 17.08 15.23 -28.74
N ASP A 3 15.79 15.33 -29.10
CA ASP A 3 15.09 16.63 -29.13
C ASP A 3 14.99 17.30 -27.75
N ALA A 4 14.73 16.52 -26.69
CA ALA A 4 14.66 17.05 -25.32
C ALA A 4 16.04 17.52 -24.81
N LEU A 5 17.11 16.75 -25.10
CA LEU A 5 18.47 17.11 -24.72
C LEU A 5 19.05 18.24 -25.58
N ALA A 6 18.53 18.44 -26.79
CA ALA A 6 18.91 19.58 -27.63
C ALA A 6 18.44 20.92 -27.02
N GLU A 7 17.28 20.93 -26.36
CA GLU A 7 16.74 22.10 -25.68
C GLU A 7 17.28 22.27 -24.25
N ASP A 8 17.55 21.17 -23.55
CA ASP A 8 18.01 21.21 -22.15
C ASP A 8 18.96 20.05 -21.81
N THR A 9 20.25 20.36 -21.74
CA THR A 9 21.30 19.42 -21.32
C THR A 9 21.53 19.38 -19.81
N SER A 10 20.86 20.24 -19.02
CA SER A 10 21.06 20.31 -17.57
C SER A 10 20.26 19.26 -16.80
N ARG A 11 19.43 18.45 -17.48
CA ARG A 11 18.53 17.47 -16.87
C ARG A 11 18.72 16.08 -17.47
N ILE A 12 18.53 15.07 -16.65
CA ILE A 12 18.52 13.67 -17.09
C ILE A 12 17.20 13.41 -17.83
N VAL A 13 17.30 12.76 -18.99
CA VAL A 13 16.12 12.25 -19.71
C VAL A 13 16.01 10.75 -19.46
N HIS A 14 14.86 10.30 -18.98
CA HIS A 14 14.47 8.90 -18.93
C HIS A 14 13.48 8.63 -20.07
N ARG A 15 13.76 7.68 -20.97
CA ARG A 15 13.08 7.62 -22.28
C ARG A 15 11.58 7.33 -22.17
N PHE A 16 11.21 6.46 -21.23
CA PHE A 16 9.86 6.04 -20.92
C PHE A 16 9.83 5.43 -19.52
N SER A 17 8.68 5.39 -18.85
CA SER A 17 8.54 4.54 -17.66
C SER A 17 8.26 3.11 -18.11
N ALA A 18 9.15 2.18 -17.77
CA ALA A 18 9.08 0.80 -18.22
C ALA A 18 8.15 -0.04 -17.33
N VAL A 19 7.54 -1.09 -17.88
CA VAL A 19 6.63 -1.97 -17.11
C VAL A 19 7.38 -2.66 -15.97
N GLU A 20 8.68 -2.90 -16.14
CA GLU A 20 9.57 -3.47 -15.14
C GLU A 20 9.78 -2.54 -13.92
N GLU A 21 9.43 -1.26 -14.04
CA GLU A 21 9.45 -0.27 -12.96
C GLU A 21 8.12 -0.21 -12.18
N HIS A 22 7.11 -1.00 -12.60
CA HIS A 22 5.75 -1.00 -12.04
C HIS A 22 5.53 -2.16 -11.08
N TYR A 23 5.73 -1.91 -9.79
CA TYR A 23 5.69 -2.91 -8.72
C TYR A 23 4.29 -3.04 -8.13
N TRP A 24 3.41 -3.72 -8.88
CA TRP A 24 2.01 -3.96 -8.51
C TRP A 24 1.77 -5.26 -7.70
N ALA A 25 2.80 -5.75 -7.02
CA ALA A 25 2.70 -6.93 -6.18
C ALA A 25 1.70 -6.73 -5.03
N GLY A 26 0.79 -7.69 -4.86
CA GLY A 26 -0.33 -7.63 -3.93
C GLY A 26 -1.62 -7.07 -4.53
N TRP A 27 -1.57 -6.29 -5.62
CA TRP A 27 -2.77 -5.75 -6.27
C TRP A 27 -3.11 -6.44 -7.60
N TYR A 28 -2.15 -6.51 -8.53
CA TYR A 28 -2.36 -7.10 -9.86
C TYR A 28 -1.71 -8.46 -10.05
N PHE A 29 -0.62 -8.72 -9.34
CA PHE A 29 0.09 -9.99 -9.35
C PHE A 29 0.73 -10.25 -8.00
N GLY A 30 1.18 -11.48 -7.78
CA GLY A 30 1.86 -11.88 -6.55
C GLY A 30 1.07 -11.55 -5.27
N THR A 31 1.82 -11.26 -4.21
CA THR A 31 1.35 -11.05 -2.86
C THR A 31 2.10 -9.88 -2.22
N LEU A 32 1.63 -9.42 -1.08
CA LEU A 32 2.36 -8.46 -0.23
C LEU A 32 3.80 -8.91 0.08
N ARG A 33 4.07 -10.22 0.15
CA ARG A 33 5.42 -10.72 0.44
C ARG A 33 6.40 -10.45 -0.69
N ASP A 34 5.92 -10.38 -1.93
CA ASP A 34 6.81 -10.16 -3.08
C ASP A 34 7.40 -8.74 -3.09
N LEU A 35 6.78 -7.80 -2.35
CA LEU A 35 7.34 -6.46 -2.09
C LEU A 35 8.61 -6.51 -1.24
N LEU A 36 8.88 -7.62 -0.52
CA LEU A 36 10.10 -7.82 0.27
C LEU A 36 11.28 -8.33 -0.57
N ALA A 37 11.03 -8.79 -1.80
CA ALA A 37 12.09 -9.27 -2.67
C ALA A 37 13.00 -8.13 -3.15
N PRO A 38 14.25 -8.43 -3.53
CA PRO A 38 15.11 -7.46 -4.20
C PRO A 38 14.43 -6.88 -5.44
N ALA A 39 14.43 -5.55 -5.55
CA ALA A 39 13.98 -4.83 -6.73
C ALA A 39 14.88 -5.20 -7.92
N LYS A 40 14.28 -5.29 -9.10
CA LYS A 40 14.98 -5.60 -10.36
C LYS A 40 15.50 -4.34 -11.06
N THR A 41 14.95 -3.17 -10.69
CA THR A 41 15.26 -1.88 -11.30
C THR A 41 15.67 -0.88 -10.21
N GLY A 42 16.48 0.11 -10.59
CA GLY A 42 16.88 1.19 -9.67
C GLY A 42 15.82 2.29 -9.52
N ILE A 43 14.89 2.40 -10.46
CA ILE A 43 13.78 3.36 -10.41
C ILE A 43 12.48 2.56 -10.32
N ILE A 44 11.71 2.83 -9.27
CA ILE A 44 10.39 2.26 -9.04
C ILE A 44 9.40 3.39 -9.30
N THR A 45 8.66 3.32 -10.40
CA THR A 45 7.77 4.41 -10.82
C THR A 45 6.34 4.21 -10.34
N GLU A 46 5.95 2.97 -10.03
CA GLU A 46 4.61 2.67 -9.54
C GLU A 46 4.62 1.56 -8.49
N PHE A 47 3.80 1.74 -7.46
CA PHE A 47 3.33 0.70 -6.54
C PHE A 47 2.10 1.24 -5.79
N GLY A 48 1.19 0.35 -5.41
CA GLY A 48 0.00 0.75 -4.67
C GLY A 48 -1.12 -0.28 -4.69
N ALA A 49 -2.25 0.11 -4.10
CA ALA A 49 -3.52 -0.63 -4.17
C ALA A 49 -4.69 0.36 -4.05
N GLN A 50 -5.86 -0.02 -4.56
CA GLN A 50 -7.06 0.79 -4.36
C GLN A 50 -7.51 0.74 -2.89
N ALA A 51 -8.15 1.82 -2.46
CA ALA A 51 -8.96 1.84 -1.26
C ALA A 51 -10.18 2.72 -1.43
N LEU A 52 -11.27 2.38 -0.73
CA LEU A 52 -12.43 3.24 -0.69
C LEU A 52 -12.08 4.55 0.02
N PRO A 53 -12.64 5.69 -0.43
CA PRO A 53 -12.57 6.92 0.34
C PRO A 53 -13.47 6.81 1.58
N ARG A 54 -13.37 7.79 2.49
CA ARG A 54 -14.26 7.87 3.65
C ARG A 54 -15.73 7.95 3.22
N LEU A 55 -16.64 7.55 4.12
CA LEU A 55 -18.06 7.43 3.79
C LEU A 55 -18.68 8.73 3.25
N SER A 56 -18.28 9.90 3.76
CA SER A 56 -18.78 11.19 3.27
C SER A 56 -18.43 11.43 1.81
N THR A 57 -17.19 11.13 1.40
CA THR A 57 -16.78 11.19 -0.01
C THR A 57 -17.45 10.07 -0.81
N LEU A 58 -17.52 8.83 -0.31
CA LEU A 58 -18.14 7.73 -1.06
C LEU A 58 -19.60 8.00 -1.43
N LYS A 59 -20.37 8.65 -0.55
CA LYS A 59 -21.78 9.03 -0.79
C LYS A 59 -21.97 10.02 -1.95
N THR A 60 -20.93 10.74 -2.35
CA THR A 60 -20.95 11.63 -3.52
C THR A 60 -20.70 10.88 -4.84
N ILE A 61 -20.11 9.68 -4.75
CA ILE A 61 -19.75 8.83 -5.89
C ILE A 61 -20.87 7.81 -6.15
N ILE A 62 -21.30 7.13 -5.08
CA ILE A 62 -22.25 6.02 -5.13
C ILE A 62 -23.57 6.43 -4.45
N PRO A 63 -24.71 6.40 -5.16
CA PRO A 63 -26.02 6.68 -4.58
C PRO A 63 -26.36 5.69 -3.46
N ALA A 64 -27.11 6.16 -2.46
CA ALA A 64 -27.48 5.38 -1.29
C ALA A 64 -28.03 3.98 -1.61
N ARG A 65 -28.92 3.87 -2.61
CA ARG A 65 -29.53 2.60 -3.05
C ARG A 65 -28.54 1.58 -3.64
N LEU A 66 -27.32 2.01 -3.99
CA LEU A 66 -26.27 1.19 -4.59
C LEU A 66 -25.04 1.04 -3.67
N LEU A 67 -25.07 1.58 -2.45
CA LEU A 67 -23.92 1.56 -1.53
C LEU A 67 -23.54 0.14 -1.05
N TRP A 68 -24.41 -0.85 -1.24
CA TRP A 68 -24.20 -2.21 -0.74
C TRP A 68 -24.65 -3.25 -1.77
N PRO A 69 -23.79 -3.66 -2.72
CA PRO A 69 -24.08 -4.73 -3.66
C PRO A 69 -24.40 -6.07 -2.98
N LYS A 70 -25.10 -7.00 -3.63
CA LYS A 70 -25.59 -8.21 -2.94
C LYS A 70 -24.45 -9.14 -2.52
N THR A 71 -23.39 -9.20 -3.32
CA THR A 71 -22.28 -10.15 -3.18
C THR A 71 -20.94 -9.47 -3.47
N THR A 72 -19.84 -10.17 -3.18
CA THR A 72 -18.47 -9.77 -3.58
C THR A 72 -18.11 -10.26 -4.98
N ALA A 73 -18.99 -11.01 -5.64
CA ALA A 73 -18.73 -11.53 -6.98
C ALA A 73 -18.59 -10.37 -7.96
N ALA A 74 -17.56 -10.42 -8.81
CA ALA A 74 -17.23 -9.30 -9.68
C ALA A 74 -18.31 -9.02 -10.73
N ASP A 75 -19.15 -10.00 -11.04
CA ASP A 75 -20.28 -9.95 -11.97
C ASP A 75 -21.60 -9.52 -11.32
N ASP A 76 -21.63 -9.23 -10.01
CA ASP A 76 -22.82 -8.68 -9.36
C ASP A 76 -23.24 -7.35 -10.04
N PRO A 77 -24.50 -7.24 -10.51
CA PRO A 77 -25.00 -6.02 -11.16
C PRO A 77 -24.89 -4.77 -10.29
N GLY A 78 -24.87 -4.92 -8.96
CA GLY A 78 -24.65 -3.83 -8.02
C GLY A 78 -23.29 -3.14 -8.20
N TRP A 79 -22.29 -3.80 -8.81
CA TRP A 79 -20.99 -3.19 -9.09
C TRP A 79 -20.94 -2.35 -10.37
N VAL A 80 -21.96 -2.32 -11.22
CA VAL A 80 -21.91 -1.60 -12.51
C VAL A 80 -21.50 -0.14 -12.33
N ARG A 81 -22.14 0.59 -11.42
CA ARG A 81 -21.80 2.00 -11.13
C ARG A 81 -20.47 2.15 -10.39
N TRP A 82 -20.11 1.18 -9.55
CA TRP A 82 -18.82 1.18 -8.86
C TRP A 82 -17.65 1.01 -9.83
N LYS A 83 -17.78 0.10 -10.79
CA LYS A 83 -16.81 -0.12 -11.87
C LYS A 83 -16.70 1.09 -12.79
N TYR A 84 -17.81 1.78 -13.08
CA TYR A 84 -17.77 3.06 -13.78
C TYR A 84 -16.87 4.06 -13.04
N HIS A 85 -16.95 4.12 -11.70
CA HIS A 85 -16.06 4.90 -10.84
C HIS A 85 -14.72 4.19 -10.52
N ASN A 86 -14.30 3.26 -11.37
CA ASN A 86 -13.06 2.49 -11.34
C ASN A 86 -12.83 1.53 -10.15
N PHE A 87 -13.84 1.23 -9.34
CA PHE A 87 -13.68 0.18 -8.32
C PHE A 87 -13.49 -1.18 -8.97
N GLN A 88 -12.47 -1.92 -8.51
CA GLN A 88 -12.10 -3.24 -9.02
C GLN A 88 -12.52 -4.34 -8.04
N PRO A 89 -13.76 -4.89 -8.11
CA PRO A 89 -14.26 -5.86 -7.13
C PRO A 89 -13.50 -7.20 -7.17
N PHE A 90 -13.10 -7.66 -8.36
CA PHE A 90 -12.28 -8.88 -8.48
C PHE A 90 -10.94 -8.72 -7.77
N GLN A 91 -10.22 -7.63 -8.06
CA GLN A 91 -8.93 -7.32 -7.45
C GLN A 91 -9.08 -7.17 -5.94
N THR A 92 -10.10 -6.45 -5.48
CA THR A 92 -10.33 -6.20 -4.04
C THR A 92 -10.63 -7.50 -3.27
N PHE A 93 -11.64 -8.26 -3.70
CA PHE A 93 -12.18 -9.34 -2.89
C PHE A 93 -11.58 -10.71 -3.20
N LYS A 94 -11.31 -10.99 -4.48
CA LYS A 94 -10.84 -12.31 -4.90
C LYS A 94 -9.32 -12.39 -4.96
N PHE A 95 -8.66 -11.37 -5.52
CA PHE A 95 -7.21 -11.37 -5.67
C PHE A 95 -6.50 -10.95 -4.37
N ALA A 96 -6.73 -9.73 -3.90
CA ALA A 96 -6.12 -9.18 -2.69
C ALA A 96 -6.68 -9.79 -1.39
N GLY A 97 -7.85 -10.45 -1.47
CA GLY A 97 -8.48 -11.12 -0.33
C GLY A 97 -8.96 -10.17 0.75
N ILE A 98 -9.27 -8.91 0.41
CA ILE A 98 -9.71 -7.90 1.37
C ILE A 98 -11.10 -8.30 1.89
N PRO A 99 -11.30 -8.49 3.21
CA PRO A 99 -12.62 -8.80 3.73
C PRO A 99 -13.61 -7.68 3.45
N ARG A 100 -14.79 -8.02 2.94
CA ARG A 100 -15.87 -7.05 2.75
C ARG A 100 -16.37 -6.46 4.06
N GLY A 101 -16.32 -7.22 5.16
CA GLY A 101 -16.97 -6.86 6.42
C GLY A 101 -18.50 -6.97 6.36
N ASN A 102 -19.15 -6.58 7.45
CA ASN A 102 -20.60 -6.69 7.64
C ASN A 102 -21.37 -5.47 7.12
N ASN A 103 -20.69 -4.34 6.89
CA ASN A 103 -21.29 -3.08 6.48
C ASN A 103 -20.29 -2.21 5.70
N ILE A 104 -20.78 -1.08 5.16
CA ILE A 104 -19.95 -0.19 4.33
C ILE A 104 -18.79 0.44 5.09
N GLN A 105 -18.95 0.68 6.39
CA GLN A 105 -17.92 1.28 7.22
C GLN A 105 -16.75 0.31 7.41
N GLU A 106 -17.04 -0.95 7.72
CA GLU A 106 -16.03 -2.02 7.78
C GLU A 106 -15.35 -2.25 6.41
N MET A 107 -16.09 -2.18 5.30
CA MET A 107 -15.48 -2.28 3.96
C MET A 107 -14.48 -1.14 3.69
N ILE A 108 -14.82 0.09 4.09
CA ILE A 108 -13.92 1.25 3.98
C ILE A 108 -12.67 1.02 4.84
N GLU A 109 -12.85 0.61 6.09
CA GLU A 109 -11.76 0.34 7.03
C GLU A 109 -10.82 -0.76 6.52
N ASN A 110 -11.38 -1.88 6.04
CA ASN A 110 -10.61 -3.01 5.52
C ASN A 110 -9.82 -2.65 4.26
N THR A 111 -10.43 -1.92 3.32
CA THR A 111 -9.73 -1.50 2.09
C THR A 111 -8.65 -0.46 2.38
N GLN A 112 -8.92 0.50 3.26
CA GLN A 112 -7.90 1.48 3.68
C GLN A 112 -6.77 0.85 4.51
N ALA A 113 -7.07 -0.10 5.38
CA ALA A 113 -6.06 -0.84 6.13
C ALA A 113 -5.16 -1.67 5.20
N TYR A 114 -5.74 -2.30 4.18
CA TYR A 114 -4.98 -3.00 3.16
C TYR A 114 -4.06 -2.05 2.38
N GLN A 115 -4.58 -0.95 1.85
CA GLN A 115 -3.78 0.06 1.14
C GLN A 115 -2.65 0.58 2.03
N ALA A 116 -2.95 0.96 3.28
CA ALA A 116 -1.96 1.42 4.25
C ALA A 116 -0.84 0.40 4.49
N ARG A 117 -1.19 -0.87 4.67
CA ARG A 117 -0.21 -1.95 4.85
C ARG A 117 0.66 -2.12 3.62
N LEU A 118 0.07 -2.15 2.42
CA LEU A 118 0.78 -2.38 1.17
C LEU A 118 1.77 -1.25 0.90
N VAL A 119 1.31 0.01 0.94
CA VAL A 119 2.15 1.16 0.59
C VAL A 119 3.27 1.37 1.60
N ALA A 120 3.04 1.11 2.90
CA ALA A 120 4.10 1.12 3.90
C ALA A 120 5.11 0.00 3.65
N LEU A 121 4.65 -1.24 3.44
CA LEU A 121 5.54 -2.37 3.21
C LEU A 121 6.43 -2.16 1.98
N ALA A 122 5.86 -1.68 0.87
CA ALA A 122 6.57 -1.35 -0.35
C ALA A 122 7.60 -0.24 -0.09
N ALA A 123 7.15 0.92 0.41
CA ALA A 123 8.01 2.08 0.67
C ALA A 123 9.18 1.72 1.59
N GLU A 124 8.92 1.04 2.70
CA GLU A 124 9.98 0.65 3.63
C GLU A 124 10.94 -0.38 3.01
N SER A 125 10.41 -1.36 2.28
CA SER A 125 11.24 -2.37 1.61
C SER A 125 12.20 -1.80 0.60
N TYR A 126 11.71 -0.90 -0.24
CA TYR A 126 12.52 -0.29 -1.28
C TYR A 126 13.49 0.76 -0.72
N ARG A 127 13.13 1.46 0.37
CA ARG A 127 14.08 2.33 1.07
C ARG A 127 15.22 1.56 1.75
N ARG A 128 14.99 0.34 2.24
CA ARG A 128 16.07 -0.53 2.76
C ARG A 128 17.07 -0.95 1.65
N GLN A 129 16.62 -0.94 0.40
CA GLN A 129 17.41 -1.30 -0.77
C GLN A 129 18.10 -0.08 -1.41
N ARG A 130 18.25 1.02 -0.66
CA ARG A 130 18.85 2.27 -1.13
C ARG A 130 20.24 2.02 -1.72
N TYR A 131 20.42 2.45 -2.97
CA TYR A 131 21.60 2.27 -3.81
C TYR A 131 21.98 0.80 -4.09
N GLN A 132 21.09 -0.16 -3.77
CA GLN A 132 21.28 -1.60 -3.95
C GLN A 132 19.95 -2.36 -4.23
N PRO A 133 19.29 -2.15 -5.39
CA PRO A 133 19.62 -1.20 -6.45
C PRO A 133 18.80 0.11 -6.39
N VAL A 134 17.85 0.23 -5.47
CA VAL A 134 16.82 1.28 -5.50
C VAL A 134 17.42 2.67 -5.28
N THR A 135 17.23 3.54 -6.26
CA THR A 135 17.67 4.94 -6.25
C THR A 135 16.49 5.91 -6.14
N ALA A 136 15.33 5.56 -6.71
CA ALA A 136 14.12 6.36 -6.64
C ALA A 136 12.88 5.46 -6.52
N LEU A 137 11.87 5.94 -5.78
CA LEU A 137 10.57 5.28 -5.67
C LEU A 137 9.42 6.29 -5.69
N PHE A 138 8.36 5.97 -6.43
CA PHE A 138 7.18 6.79 -6.62
C PHE A 138 5.93 5.94 -6.37
N HIS A 139 5.11 6.37 -5.40
CA HIS A 139 3.84 5.73 -5.11
C HIS A 139 2.78 6.12 -6.14
N PHE A 140 2.09 5.14 -6.72
CA PHE A 140 0.96 5.38 -7.62
C PHE A 140 -0.36 5.20 -6.85
N MET A 141 -1.17 6.23 -6.63
CA MET A 141 -0.99 7.65 -6.99
C MET A 141 -1.32 8.55 -5.79
N PHE A 142 -0.87 9.80 -5.82
CA PHE A 142 -1.04 10.68 -4.66
C PHE A 142 -2.49 11.16 -4.47
N VAL A 143 -3.11 11.70 -5.52
CA VAL A 143 -4.49 12.26 -5.44
C VAL A 143 -5.37 11.79 -6.58
N GLU A 144 -6.64 11.54 -6.28
CA GLU A 144 -7.68 11.30 -7.29
C GLU A 144 -8.15 12.62 -7.93
N THR A 145 -8.40 12.61 -9.24
CA THR A 145 -8.75 13.82 -10.01
C THR A 145 -10.25 13.95 -10.30
N TRP A 146 -11.04 12.93 -10.00
CA TRP A 146 -12.49 12.89 -10.26
C TRP A 146 -13.20 11.97 -9.26
N PRO A 147 -14.54 12.03 -9.13
CA PRO A 147 -15.30 11.15 -8.23
C PRO A 147 -15.06 9.68 -8.59
N SER A 148 -14.14 9.02 -7.89
CA SER A 148 -13.61 7.72 -8.30
C SER A 148 -13.08 6.94 -7.10
N ILE A 149 -12.81 5.66 -7.33
CA ILE A 149 -12.20 4.75 -6.36
C ILE A 149 -10.93 4.22 -7.03
N ASN A 150 -9.80 4.86 -6.71
CA ASN A 150 -8.51 4.62 -7.33
C ASN A 150 -7.44 4.28 -6.29
N TRP A 151 -6.19 4.20 -6.74
CA TRP A 151 -4.99 4.04 -5.90
C TRP A 151 -4.59 5.30 -5.13
N GLY A 152 -5.33 6.40 -5.32
CA GLY A 152 -5.13 7.65 -4.59
C GLY A 152 -5.11 7.43 -3.09
N VAL A 153 -4.08 7.94 -2.41
CA VAL A 153 -4.04 8.03 -0.93
C VAL A 153 -4.74 9.29 -0.41
N VAL A 154 -5.03 10.24 -1.30
CA VAL A 154 -5.89 11.40 -1.07
C VAL A 154 -7.06 11.30 -2.05
N ASP A 155 -8.29 11.31 -1.53
CA ASP A 155 -9.48 11.22 -2.37
C ASP A 155 -9.72 12.51 -3.19
N TYR A 156 -10.69 12.46 -4.10
CA TYR A 156 -10.94 13.57 -5.03
C TYR A 156 -11.44 14.87 -4.35
N LEU A 157 -11.95 14.77 -3.11
CA LEU A 157 -12.31 15.91 -2.25
C LEU A 157 -11.15 16.33 -1.32
N ARG A 158 -9.94 15.86 -1.63
CA ARG A 158 -8.68 16.17 -0.95
C ARG A 158 -8.62 15.67 0.48
N GLN A 159 -9.24 14.52 0.75
CA GLN A 159 -9.27 13.93 2.08
C GLN A 159 -8.30 12.76 2.16
N PRO A 160 -7.40 12.73 3.16
CA PRO A 160 -6.43 11.65 3.29
C PRO A 160 -7.13 10.34 3.69
N LYS A 161 -6.75 9.26 3.02
CA LYS A 161 -7.03 7.87 3.41
C LYS A 161 -5.95 7.36 4.37
N ALA A 162 -6.14 6.20 5.00
CA ALA A 162 -5.13 5.60 5.87
C ALA A 162 -3.76 5.42 5.17
N GLY A 163 -3.76 5.17 3.84
CA GLY A 163 -2.54 5.08 3.04
C GLY A 163 -1.68 6.35 3.04
N TYR A 164 -2.28 7.54 3.17
CA TYR A 164 -1.55 8.81 3.26
C TYR A 164 -0.67 8.83 4.50
N TYR A 165 -1.24 8.52 5.67
CA TYR A 165 -0.53 8.50 6.93
C TYR A 165 0.48 7.34 7.01
N ALA A 166 0.20 6.23 6.31
CA ALA A 166 1.15 5.14 6.16
C ALA A 166 2.40 5.58 5.38
N LEU A 167 2.22 6.25 4.25
CA LEU A 167 3.33 6.84 3.48
C LEU A 167 4.06 7.93 4.27
N GLN A 168 3.34 8.80 4.98
CA GLN A 168 3.94 9.84 5.83
C GLN A 168 4.92 9.23 6.84
N ARG A 169 4.53 8.13 7.50
CA ARG A 169 5.42 7.38 8.40
C ARG A 169 6.54 6.68 7.65
N ALA A 170 6.22 5.98 6.56
CA ALA A 170 7.21 5.22 5.79
C ALA A 170 8.24 6.10 5.07
N TYR A 171 7.97 7.40 4.89
CA TYR A 171 8.85 8.40 4.28
C TYR A 171 9.44 9.41 5.26
N GLN A 172 9.32 9.19 6.57
CA GLN A 172 10.03 10.02 7.52
C GLN A 172 11.56 9.98 7.27
N PRO A 173 12.29 11.10 7.42
CA PRO A 173 13.71 11.17 7.08
C PRO A 173 14.58 10.16 7.83
N ILE A 174 14.28 9.92 9.12
CA ILE A 174 14.93 8.89 9.94
C ILE A 174 13.88 7.85 10.32
N LEU A 175 13.99 6.65 9.77
CA LEU A 175 12.98 5.59 9.89
C LEU A 175 13.58 4.33 10.54
N PRO A 176 13.11 3.92 11.74
CA PRO A 176 13.26 2.54 12.18
C PRO A 176 12.32 1.64 11.37
N SER A 177 12.86 0.58 10.78
CA SER A 177 12.10 -0.35 9.93
C SER A 177 12.35 -1.79 10.34
N ILE A 178 11.32 -2.63 10.25
CA ILE A 178 11.41 -4.07 10.51
C ILE A 178 11.26 -4.79 9.18
N GLU A 179 12.22 -5.65 8.85
CA GLU A 179 12.10 -6.61 7.77
C GLU A 179 11.59 -7.94 8.34
N PRO A 180 10.34 -8.33 8.03
CA PRO A 180 9.75 -9.57 8.54
C PRO A 180 10.20 -10.77 7.69
N VAL A 181 11.44 -11.25 7.90
CA VAL A 181 12.01 -12.40 7.18
C VAL A 181 11.15 -13.65 7.41
N THR A 182 10.82 -13.95 8.67
CA THR A 182 9.85 -15.00 9.01
C THR A 182 8.47 -14.38 9.18
N ALA A 183 7.67 -14.44 8.11
CA ALA A 183 6.36 -13.82 8.09
C ALA A 183 5.23 -14.66 8.74
N SER A 184 5.49 -15.91 9.13
CA SER A 184 4.53 -16.73 9.90
C SER A 184 5.25 -17.42 11.05
N TRP A 185 4.89 -17.05 12.27
CA TRP A 185 5.54 -17.55 13.47
C TRP A 185 4.83 -18.82 13.92
N ARG A 186 5.60 -19.88 14.15
CA ARG A 186 5.09 -21.17 14.64
C ARG A 186 5.72 -21.46 15.99
N GLN A 187 4.92 -21.96 16.91
CA GLN A 187 5.43 -22.39 18.21
C GLN A 187 6.52 -23.45 18.03
N GLY A 188 7.62 -23.32 18.77
CA GLY A 188 8.75 -24.23 18.68
C GLY A 188 9.60 -24.07 17.41
N SER A 189 9.32 -23.09 16.54
CA SER A 189 10.16 -22.77 15.38
C SER A 189 10.90 -21.44 15.60
N PRO A 190 12.20 -21.34 15.25
CA PRO A 190 12.89 -20.07 15.25
C PRO A 190 12.22 -19.11 14.25
N ALA A 191 12.21 -17.81 14.60
CA ALA A 191 11.76 -16.74 13.72
C ALA A 191 12.85 -15.69 13.58
N THR A 192 13.02 -15.18 12.37
CA THR A 192 13.97 -14.12 12.05
C THR A 192 13.22 -12.83 11.73
N VAL A 193 13.66 -11.75 12.36
CA VAL A 193 13.35 -10.38 11.98
C VAL A 193 14.67 -9.64 11.81
N ARG A 194 14.76 -8.72 10.85
CA ARG A 194 15.90 -7.80 10.78
C ARG A 194 15.42 -6.41 11.12
N LEU A 195 16.24 -5.71 11.91
CA LEU A 195 15.99 -4.34 12.31
C LEU A 195 16.87 -3.43 11.47
N TRP A 196 16.27 -2.36 10.95
CA TRP A 196 16.91 -1.40 10.06
C TRP A 196 16.71 0.02 10.60
N ALA A 197 17.69 0.88 10.33
CA ALA A 197 17.56 2.32 10.49
C ALA A 197 17.91 2.96 9.15
N ILE A 198 16.95 3.69 8.56
CA ILE A 198 17.15 4.43 7.32
C ILE A 198 17.35 5.91 7.69
N ASN A 199 18.38 6.53 7.14
CA ASN A 199 18.69 7.95 7.35
C ASN A 199 18.80 8.66 5.98
N ASP A 200 17.80 9.47 5.66
CA ASP A 200 17.76 10.30 4.45
C ASP A 200 18.17 11.76 4.72
N THR A 201 18.75 12.04 5.89
CA THR A 201 19.30 13.37 6.20
C THR A 201 20.75 13.50 5.71
N TRP A 202 21.27 14.73 5.68
CA TRP A 202 22.66 15.03 5.34
C TRP A 202 23.64 14.78 6.50
N ALA A 203 23.13 14.54 7.71
CA ALA A 203 23.94 14.34 8.90
C ALA A 203 23.94 12.87 9.32
N ALA A 204 25.10 12.37 9.77
CA ALA A 204 25.14 11.11 10.48
C ALA A 204 24.31 11.23 11.77
N CYS A 205 23.59 10.16 12.14
CA CYS A 205 22.93 10.11 13.43
C CYS A 205 23.84 9.39 14.44
N GLU A 206 24.77 10.13 15.04
CA GLU A 206 25.79 9.57 15.93
C GLU A 206 25.20 9.08 17.27
N ASP A 207 24.21 9.80 17.81
CA ASP A 207 23.54 9.48 19.09
C ASP A 207 22.19 8.73 18.92
N CYS A 208 21.91 8.20 17.73
CA CYS A 208 20.67 7.45 17.50
C CYS A 208 20.64 6.14 18.28
N ARG A 209 19.57 5.90 19.03
CA ARG A 209 19.31 4.62 19.70
C ARG A 209 18.09 3.92 19.09
N LEU A 210 18.30 2.72 18.53
CA LEU A 210 17.22 1.85 18.09
C LEU A 210 16.75 0.96 19.24
N THR A 211 15.55 1.22 19.76
CA THR A 211 14.90 0.39 20.78
C THR A 211 13.85 -0.52 20.15
N TRP A 212 13.84 -1.80 20.53
CA TRP A 212 12.87 -2.77 20.04
C TRP A 212 12.32 -3.62 21.18
N GLN A 213 11.10 -4.14 20.99
CA GLN A 213 10.45 -5.05 21.95
C GLN A 213 9.58 -6.06 21.20
N VAL A 214 9.61 -7.32 21.65
CA VAL A 214 8.65 -8.35 21.22
C VAL A 214 7.56 -8.46 22.28
N ARG A 215 6.29 -8.32 21.88
CA ARG A 215 5.13 -8.47 22.77
C ARG A 215 4.24 -9.59 22.26
N GLN A 216 3.92 -10.55 23.11
CA GLN A 216 2.87 -11.53 22.83
C GLN A 216 1.54 -10.95 23.25
N MET A 217 0.68 -10.61 22.28
CA MET A 217 -0.70 -10.23 22.57
C MET A 217 -1.41 -11.48 23.10
N ALA A 218 -1.87 -11.45 24.35
CA ALA A 218 -2.69 -12.53 24.90
C ALA A 218 -3.92 -12.70 23.99
N ARG A 219 -4.12 -13.90 23.44
CA ARG A 219 -5.36 -14.22 22.72
C ARG A 219 -6.53 -14.01 23.68
N CYS A 220 -7.54 -13.25 23.27
CA CYS A 220 -8.88 -13.37 23.85
C CYS A 220 -9.29 -14.84 23.73
N SER A 221 -9.34 -15.54 24.86
CA SER A 221 -9.92 -16.87 24.93
C SER A 221 -11.42 -16.71 24.71
N LEU A 222 -11.90 -17.10 23.54
CA LEU A 222 -13.28 -17.55 23.41
C LEU A 222 -13.38 -18.79 24.31
N ARG A 223 -13.85 -18.59 25.54
CA ARG A 223 -14.25 -19.66 26.44
C ARG A 223 -15.49 -20.30 25.82
N GLU A 224 -15.33 -21.45 25.18
CA GLU A 224 -16.43 -22.41 25.15
C GLU A 224 -16.67 -22.87 26.59
N LYS A 225 -17.86 -22.57 27.11
CA LYS A 225 -18.33 -23.15 28.38
C LYS A 225 -18.68 -24.63 28.14
N PRO A 226 -18.46 -25.50 29.14
CA PRO A 226 -18.75 -26.91 29.03
C PRO A 226 -20.25 -27.19 29.18
N ARG A 227 -20.78 -28.05 28.30
CA ARG A 227 -21.53 -29.28 28.61
C ARG A 227 -21.50 -30.18 27.39
#